data_AF-A0A7Y0N4R8-F1
#
_entry.id   AF-A0A7Y0N4R8-F1
#
_cell.length_a   1.000
_cell.length_b   1.000
_cell.length_c   1.000
_cell.angle_alpha   90.00
_cell.angle_beta   90.00
_cell.angle_gamma   90.00
#
_symmetry.space_group_name_H-M   'P 1'
#
loop_
_entity.id
_entity.type
_entity.pdbx_description
1 polymer ?
#
loop_
_entity_poly.entity_id
_entity_poly.type
_entity_poly.pdbx_seq_one_letter_code
_entity_poly.pdbx_strand_id
1 'polypeptide(L)'
;IDSGYDLSHNDLSGNRVAGTNDSGTGSWSDPGNNNAHGTHVAGTIAAIANTEGVKGVMPNQNVNLHIVKVFNEAGWGYSSGLVKAIQTCADNGANVVNMSLGGSQSSRTEQNALKAIYDQGVLLIAAAGNDGN
;
A
#
# COMPACT_ATOMS: atom_id res chain seq x y z
N ILE A 1 0.24 -1.68 0.22
CA ILE A 1 -0.23 -1.84 1.62
C ILE A 1 0.57 -0.84 2.44
N ASP A 2 -0.10 0.16 3.04
CA ASP A 2 0.58 1.28 3.71
C ASP A 2 -0.37 2.07 4.63
N SER A 3 -0.12 3.36 4.87
CA SER A 3 -0.89 4.25 5.75
C SER A 3 -2.09 4.96 5.10
N GLY A 4 -2.45 4.56 3.88
CA GLY A 4 -3.56 5.12 3.12
C GLY A 4 -3.10 5.91 1.90
N TYR A 5 -4.04 6.59 1.26
CA TYR A 5 -3.85 7.34 0.04
C TYR A 5 -4.67 8.61 0.11
N ASP A 6 -4.03 9.78 0.07
CA ASP A 6 -4.76 11.05 0.01
C ASP A 6 -5.38 11.26 -1.38
N LEU A 7 -6.66 10.91 -1.50
CA LEU A 7 -7.40 11.05 -2.75
C LEU A 7 -7.70 12.52 -3.10
N SER A 8 -7.53 13.45 -2.15
CA SER A 8 -7.76 14.88 -2.39
C SER A 8 -6.55 15.58 -3.03
N HIS A 9 -5.38 14.94 -3.03
CA HIS A 9 -4.15 15.53 -3.56
C HIS A 9 -4.17 15.62 -5.09
N ASN A 10 -3.79 16.79 -5.64
CA ASN A 10 -3.88 17.07 -7.09
C ASN A 10 -3.10 16.06 -7.96
N ASP A 11 -1.90 15.67 -7.55
CA ASP A 11 -1.09 14.66 -8.26
C ASP A 11 -1.61 13.21 -8.12
N LEU A 12 -2.70 12.98 -7.39
CA LEU A 12 -3.16 11.63 -7.06
C LEU A 12 -4.63 11.40 -7.42
N SER A 13 -5.48 12.40 -7.23
CA SER A 13 -6.95 12.32 -7.37
C SER A 13 -7.45 11.77 -8.72
N GLY A 14 -6.69 11.96 -9.80
CA GLY A 14 -7.05 11.48 -11.15
C GLY A 14 -6.63 10.04 -11.49
N ASN A 15 -5.94 9.33 -10.61
CA ASN A 15 -5.48 7.97 -10.90
C ASN A 15 -6.64 6.96 -10.90
N ARG A 16 -6.42 5.81 -11.56
CA ARG A 16 -7.30 4.65 -11.43
C ARG A 16 -7.03 3.96 -10.10
N VAL A 17 -7.66 4.44 -9.04
CA VAL A 17 -7.42 3.98 -7.68
C VAL A 17 -8.71 3.47 -7.04
N ALA A 18 -8.62 2.30 -6.44
CA ALA A 18 -9.63 1.71 -5.58
C ALA A 18 -8.98 1.29 -4.26
N GLY A 19 -9.78 0.80 -3.31
CA GLY A 19 -9.23 0.24 -2.08
C GLY A 19 -10.28 -0.45 -1.25
N THR A 20 -9.81 -1.15 -0.22
CA THR A 20 -10.66 -1.87 0.73
C THR A 20 -10.49 -1.25 2.10
N ASN A 21 -11.59 -0.73 2.65
CA ASN A 21 -11.62 -0.22 4.02
C ASN A 21 -11.46 -1.36 5.02
N ASP A 22 -10.88 -1.04 6.17
CA ASP A 22 -10.81 -1.93 7.32
C ASP A 22 -11.35 -1.20 8.54
N SER A 23 -12.05 -1.93 9.41
CA SER A 23 -12.67 -1.34 10.60
C SER A 23 -11.67 -0.72 11.57
N GLY A 24 -10.41 -1.16 11.54
CA GLY A 24 -9.35 -0.65 12.41
C GLY A 24 -8.66 0.60 11.88
N THR A 25 -8.78 0.92 10.57
CA THR A 25 -8.07 2.05 9.96
C THR A 25 -8.95 3.07 9.22
N GLY A 26 -10.25 2.78 9.12
CA GLY A 26 -11.23 3.67 8.50
C GLY A 26 -11.11 3.67 6.98
N SER A 27 -11.25 4.86 6.37
CA SER A 27 -11.19 4.99 4.92
C SER A 27 -9.76 4.80 4.40
N TRP A 28 -9.58 3.99 3.35
CA TRP A 28 -8.29 3.88 2.66
C TRP A 28 -7.90 5.18 1.94
N SER A 29 -8.89 5.97 1.52
CA SER A 29 -8.74 7.19 0.72
C SER A 29 -8.52 8.45 1.56
N ASP A 30 -8.43 8.29 2.88
CA ASP A 30 -8.13 9.35 3.83
C ASP A 30 -7.05 8.85 4.79
N PRO A 31 -5.78 9.28 4.63
CA PRO A 31 -4.72 8.87 5.54
C PRO A 31 -4.93 9.40 6.97
N GLY A 32 -5.68 10.50 7.14
CA GLY A 32 -5.75 11.27 8.37
C GLY A 32 -4.52 12.16 8.59
N ASN A 33 -4.47 12.80 9.76
CA ASN A 33 -3.38 13.71 10.12
C ASN A 33 -2.08 12.95 10.40
N ASN A 34 -0.94 13.56 10.02
CA ASN A 34 0.42 13.06 10.30
C ASN A 34 0.69 11.61 9.83
N ASN A 35 -0.06 11.11 8.86
CA ASN A 35 -0.02 9.71 8.41
C ASN A 35 0.20 9.60 6.89
N ALA A 36 1.02 10.49 6.34
CA ALA A 36 1.19 10.68 4.89
C ALA A 36 2.15 9.69 4.20
N HIS A 37 2.69 8.70 4.90
CA HIS A 37 3.69 7.76 4.36
C HIS A 37 3.20 7.04 3.10
N GLY A 38 1.99 6.47 3.14
CA GLY A 38 1.37 5.79 2.01
C GLY A 38 1.08 6.71 0.82
N THR A 39 0.71 7.97 1.08
CA THR A 39 0.56 8.99 0.04
C THR A 39 1.90 9.28 -0.66
N HIS A 40 3.00 9.40 0.09
CA HIS A 40 4.33 9.58 -0.49
C HIS A 40 4.79 8.38 -1.33
N VAL A 41 4.57 7.16 -0.82
CA VAL A 41 4.84 5.91 -1.56
C VAL A 41 4.02 5.86 -2.85
N ALA A 42 2.73 6.17 -2.78
CA ALA A 42 1.84 6.16 -3.94
C ALA A 42 2.23 7.22 -4.98
N GLY A 43 2.67 8.41 -4.55
CA GLY A 43 3.20 9.44 -5.43
C GLY A 43 4.45 8.98 -6.19
N THR A 44 5.35 8.26 -5.52
CA THR A 44 6.53 7.67 -6.18
C THR A 44 6.12 6.70 -7.31
N ILE A 45 5.06 5.92 -7.08
CA ILE A 45 4.54 4.97 -8.07
C ILE A 45 3.82 5.68 -9.22
N ALA A 46 2.92 6.62 -8.92
CA ALA A 46 1.92 7.10 -9.89
C ALA A 46 1.50 8.57 -9.70
N ALA A 47 2.33 9.45 -9.13
CA ALA A 47 2.03 10.89 -9.19
C ALA A 47 1.83 11.33 -10.65
N ILE A 48 0.71 12.01 -10.91
CA ILE A 48 0.19 12.30 -12.24
C ILE A 48 1.06 13.32 -12.95
N ALA A 49 1.35 13.09 -14.23
CA ALA A 49 1.99 14.09 -15.08
C ALA A 49 0.99 15.21 -15.42
N ASN A 50 0.97 16.24 -14.60
CA ASN A 50 0.22 17.48 -14.80
C ASN A 50 1.21 18.68 -14.89
N THR A 51 0.71 19.90 -14.66
CA THR A 51 1.50 21.15 -14.71
C THR A 51 2.07 21.58 -13.36
N GLU A 52 1.95 20.76 -12.32
CA GLU A 52 2.39 21.04 -10.96
C GLU A 52 3.10 19.82 -10.34
N GLY A 53 3.54 19.95 -9.10
CA GLY A 53 4.01 18.82 -8.31
C GLY A 53 5.13 17.98 -8.94
N VAL A 54 4.95 16.66 -8.91
CA VAL A 54 5.95 15.66 -9.32
C VAL A 54 5.35 14.56 -10.21
N LYS A 55 6.21 13.69 -10.74
CA LYS A 55 5.79 12.55 -11.58
C LYS A 55 6.28 11.25 -10.96
N GLY A 56 5.36 10.28 -10.87
CA GLY A 56 5.70 8.92 -10.49
C GLY A 56 6.29 8.12 -11.64
N VAL A 57 6.57 6.84 -11.39
CA VAL A 57 7.02 5.88 -12.40
C VAL A 57 5.98 5.68 -13.52
N MET A 58 4.69 5.65 -13.16
CA MET A 58 3.56 5.49 -14.09
C MET A 58 2.62 6.71 -14.02
N PRO A 59 3.03 7.87 -14.54
CA PRO A 59 2.37 9.15 -14.26
C PRO A 59 1.18 9.46 -15.19
N ASN A 60 0.82 8.53 -16.09
CA ASN A 60 -0.16 8.74 -17.15
C ASN A 60 -1.57 8.19 -16.83
N GLN A 61 -1.86 7.94 -15.54
CA GLN A 61 -3.17 7.48 -15.05
C GLN A 61 -3.64 6.12 -15.63
N ASN A 62 -2.72 5.29 -16.13
CA ASN A 62 -3.05 3.99 -16.72
C ASN A 62 -2.86 2.79 -15.79
N VAL A 63 -2.10 2.96 -14.71
CA VAL A 63 -1.92 1.89 -13.70
C VAL A 63 -3.14 1.84 -12.78
N ASN A 64 -3.63 0.63 -12.50
CA ASN A 64 -4.65 0.42 -11.48
C ASN A 64 -3.98 0.26 -10.11
N LEU A 65 -4.39 1.04 -9.13
CA LEU A 65 -3.93 0.96 -7.76
C LEU A 65 -5.04 0.40 -6.86
N HIS A 66 -4.69 -0.51 -5.96
CA HIS A 66 -5.59 -0.98 -4.89
C HIS A 66 -4.97 -0.70 -3.52
N ILE A 67 -5.62 0.16 -2.74
CA ILE A 67 -5.11 0.63 -1.45
C ILE A 67 -5.68 -0.22 -0.32
N VAL A 68 -4.78 -0.74 0.52
CA VAL A 68 -5.11 -1.34 1.81
C VAL A 68 -4.35 -0.56 2.87
N LYS A 69 -5.10 0.18 3.68
CA LYS A 69 -4.58 1.00 4.78
C LYS A 69 -4.45 0.14 6.04
N VAL A 70 -3.22 -0.07 6.50
CA VAL A 70 -2.91 -0.88 7.69
C VAL A 70 -2.38 -0.05 8.86
N PHE A 71 -1.91 1.17 8.59
CA PHE A 71 -1.42 2.11 9.59
C PHE A 71 -2.38 3.30 9.79
N ASN A 72 -2.58 3.66 11.06
CA ASN A 72 -3.08 4.96 11.49
C ASN A 72 -1.91 5.83 11.98
N GLU A 73 -2.18 7.09 12.34
CA GLU A 73 -1.19 7.98 12.95
C GLU A 73 -0.46 7.34 14.16
N ALA A 74 -1.17 6.57 14.97
CA ALA A 74 -0.62 5.89 16.15
C ALA A 74 0.19 4.61 15.85
N GLY A 75 0.30 4.20 14.57
CA GLY A 75 0.95 2.96 14.17
C GLY A 75 -0.03 1.90 13.64
N TRP A 76 0.30 0.62 13.79
CA TRP A 76 -0.47 -0.48 13.20
C TRP A 76 -1.89 -0.48 13.75
N GLY A 77 -2.87 -0.27 12.87
CA GLY A 77 -4.29 -0.20 13.21
C GLY A 77 -5.13 -1.27 12.53
N TYR A 78 -4.57 -2.03 11.59
CA TYR A 78 -5.32 -3.04 10.84
C TYR A 78 -5.91 -4.08 11.78
N SER A 79 -7.18 -4.43 11.55
CA SER A 79 -7.92 -5.38 12.39
C SER A 79 -7.35 -6.80 12.40
N SER A 80 -6.50 -7.13 11.43
CA SER A 80 -5.88 -8.44 11.24
C SER A 80 -4.37 -8.35 11.00
N GLY A 81 -3.74 -9.47 10.67
CA GLY A 81 -2.31 -9.55 10.34
C GLY A 81 -1.98 -9.22 8.88
N LEU A 82 -0.69 -9.04 8.59
CA LEU A 82 -0.18 -8.70 7.26
C LEU A 82 -0.62 -9.68 6.16
N VAL A 83 -0.64 -10.99 6.46
CA VAL A 83 -1.11 -12.02 5.53
C VAL A 83 -2.52 -11.70 4.99
N LYS A 84 -3.43 -11.23 5.85
CA LYS A 84 -4.80 -10.89 5.44
C LYS A 84 -4.84 -9.62 4.58
N ALA A 85 -3.97 -8.65 4.83
CA ALA A 85 -3.84 -7.46 3.99
C ALA A 85 -3.34 -7.83 2.58
N ILE A 86 -2.33 -8.71 2.48
CA ILE A 86 -1.81 -9.21 1.19
C ILE A 86 -2.87 -10.03 0.46
N GLN A 87 -3.58 -10.92 1.16
CA GLN A 87 -4.68 -11.68 0.57
C GLN A 87 -5.78 -10.75 0.06
N THR A 88 -6.12 -9.69 0.80
CA THR A 88 -7.08 -8.67 0.32
C THR A 88 -6.60 -8.03 -0.99
N CYS A 89 -5.32 -7.73 -1.14
CA CYS A 89 -4.79 -7.24 -2.42
C CYS A 89 -4.94 -8.30 -3.55
N ALA A 90 -4.54 -9.55 -3.29
CA ALA A 90 -4.62 -10.62 -4.28
C ALA A 90 -6.07 -10.91 -4.71
N ASP A 91 -7.01 -10.99 -3.77
CA ASP A 91 -8.44 -11.20 -4.02
C ASP A 91 -9.06 -10.07 -4.86
N ASN A 92 -8.48 -8.85 -4.78
CA ASN A 92 -8.87 -7.70 -5.59
C ASN A 92 -8.04 -7.57 -6.88
N GLY A 93 -7.37 -8.64 -7.31
CA GLY A 93 -6.71 -8.72 -8.61
C GLY A 93 -5.33 -8.07 -8.68
N ALA A 94 -4.67 -7.81 -7.54
CA ALA A 94 -3.32 -7.27 -7.55
C ALA A 94 -2.33 -8.27 -8.18
N ASN A 95 -1.59 -7.82 -9.19
CA ASN A 95 -0.45 -8.57 -9.76
C ASN A 95 0.86 -8.29 -8.99
N VAL A 96 0.95 -7.12 -8.35
CA VAL A 96 2.10 -6.69 -7.56
C VAL A 96 1.60 -6.13 -6.24
N VAL A 97 2.24 -6.52 -5.14
CA VAL A 97 1.97 -5.99 -3.80
C VAL A 97 3.23 -5.32 -3.28
N ASN A 98 3.18 -3.98 -3.17
CA ASN A 98 4.21 -3.17 -2.52
C ASN A 98 3.93 -3.01 -1.02
N MET A 99 4.95 -3.28 -0.21
CA MET A 99 4.92 -3.21 1.25
C MET A 99 6.14 -2.42 1.74
N SER A 100 6.01 -1.09 1.78
CA SER A 100 7.04 -0.21 2.35
C SER A 100 7.00 -0.23 3.88
N LEU A 101 7.08 -1.43 4.46
CA LEU A 101 6.91 -1.72 5.87
C LEU A 101 7.65 -3.02 6.20
N GLY A 102 7.87 -3.27 7.49
CA GLY A 102 8.51 -4.48 7.98
C GLY A 102 8.42 -4.62 9.50
N GLY A 103 8.98 -5.71 10.01
CA GLY A 103 9.09 -5.99 11.44
C GLY A 103 10.25 -6.94 11.70
N SER A 104 10.72 -6.98 12.95
CA SER A 104 11.90 -7.78 13.34
C SER A 104 11.62 -9.27 13.54
N GLN A 105 10.35 -9.65 13.66
CA GLN A 105 9.93 -11.03 13.91
C GLN A 105 9.51 -11.71 12.61
N SER A 106 9.85 -12.98 12.47
CA SER A 106 9.40 -13.82 11.36
C SER A 106 8.53 -14.96 11.85
N SER A 107 7.64 -15.45 10.98
CA SER A 107 6.72 -16.55 11.27
C SER A 107 6.68 -17.54 10.13
N ARG A 108 6.75 -18.84 10.45
CA ARG A 108 6.62 -19.90 9.43
C ARG A 108 5.23 -19.90 8.79
N THR A 109 4.19 -19.53 9.55
CA THR A 109 2.84 -19.37 9.03
C THR A 109 2.78 -18.24 8.01
N GLU A 110 3.41 -17.10 8.31
CA GLU A 110 3.48 -15.97 7.38
C GLU A 110 4.28 -16.34 6.13
N GLN A 111 5.47 -16.94 6.31
CA GLN A 111 6.31 -17.41 5.21
C GLN A 111 5.54 -18.33 4.25
N ASN A 112 4.84 -19.33 4.78
CA ASN A 112 4.07 -20.28 3.96
C ASN A 112 2.94 -19.58 3.22
N ALA A 113 2.23 -18.65 3.86
CA ALA A 113 1.13 -17.92 3.25
C ALA A 113 1.61 -16.98 2.13
N LEU A 114 2.66 -16.20 2.38
CA LEU A 114 3.28 -15.34 1.36
C LEU A 114 3.81 -16.16 0.19
N LYS A 115 4.43 -17.32 0.46
CA LYS A 115 4.87 -18.23 -0.60
C LYS A 115 3.69 -18.72 -1.45
N ALA A 116 2.57 -19.11 -0.83
CA ALA A 116 1.40 -19.55 -1.57
C ALA A 116 0.83 -18.45 -2.47
N ILE A 117 0.78 -17.20 -1.99
CA ILE A 117 0.33 -16.04 -2.78
C ILE A 117 1.31 -15.75 -3.93
N TYR A 118 2.61 -15.85 -3.68
CA TYR A 118 3.63 -15.71 -4.72
C TYR A 118 3.52 -16.81 -5.79
N ASP A 119 3.34 -18.07 -5.38
CA ASP A 119 3.18 -19.20 -6.29
C ASP A 119 1.89 -19.10 -7.15
N GLN A 120 0.91 -18.29 -6.73
CA GLN A 120 -0.29 -17.95 -7.51
C GLN A 120 -0.03 -16.84 -8.55
N GLY A 121 1.20 -16.31 -8.64
CA GLY A 121 1.61 -15.33 -9.65
C GLY A 121 1.60 -13.88 -9.18
N VAL A 122 1.45 -13.62 -7.88
CA VAL A 122 1.49 -12.26 -7.32
C VAL A 122 2.93 -11.91 -6.91
N LEU A 123 3.51 -10.86 -7.50
CA LEU A 123 4.83 -10.38 -7.13
C LEU A 123 4.77 -9.62 -5.79
N LEU A 124 5.57 -10.05 -4.82
CA LEU A 124 5.66 -9.42 -3.50
C LEU A 124 6.96 -8.62 -3.38
N ILE A 125 6.86 -7.32 -3.09
CA ILE A 125 8.01 -6.40 -2.94
C ILE A 125 7.90 -5.69 -1.60
N ALA A 126 8.99 -5.67 -0.84
CA ALA A 126 9.04 -5.01 0.47
C ALA A 126 10.35 -4.24 0.69
N ALA A 127 10.34 -3.32 1.65
CA ALA A 127 11.54 -2.61 2.09
C ALA A 127 12.45 -3.53 2.94
N ALA A 128 13.77 -3.33 2.86
CA ALA A 128 14.75 -4.10 3.65
C ALA A 128 14.82 -3.68 5.13
N GLY A 129 14.33 -2.48 5.47
CA GLY A 129 14.50 -1.86 6.78
C GLY A 129 15.55 -0.73 6.74
N ASN A 130 15.49 0.13 7.75
CA ASN A 130 16.30 1.37 7.85
C ASN A 130 17.07 1.47 9.17
N ASP A 131 17.24 0.35 9.87
CA ASP A 131 17.94 0.28 11.16
C ASP A 131 19.48 0.34 11.01
N GLY A 132 19.98 0.09 9.81
CA GLY A 132 21.41 0.23 9.47
C GLY A 132 22.30 -0.91 9.95
N ASN A 133 21.74 -2.10 10.17
CA ASN A 133 22.45 -3.32 10.60
C ASN A 133 21.84 -4.60 9.99
#